data_AF-A0A2G2M4J4-F1
#
_entry.id   AF-A0A2G2M4J4-F1
#
_cell.length_a   1.000
_cell.length_b   1.000
_cell.length_c   1.000
_cell.angle_alpha   90.00
_cell.angle_beta   90.00
_cell.angle_gamma   90.00
#
_symmetry.space_group_name_H-M   'P 1'
#
loop_
_entity.id
_entity.type
_entity.pdbx_description
1 polymer ?
#
loop_
_entity_poly.entity_id
_entity_poly.type
_entity_poly.pdbx_seq_one_letter_code
_entity_poly.pdbx_strand_id
1 'polypeptide(L)'
;MQEQKRIKYLKRQMMVEHQFGTIKRTMNAGYFLTRGIESVTAETALVMLSYNLKRVINIIGVKELIRKMAELRPVFLPKFNLSIIRNKINSKIALISINVSLGVIFA
;
A
#
# COMPACT_ATOMS: atom_id res chain seq x y z
N MET A 1 -21.61 26.21 24.10
CA MET A 1 -20.33 25.50 23.85
C MET A 1 -20.42 23.97 23.97
N GLN A 2 -21.12 23.41 24.97
CA GLN A 2 -21.19 21.95 25.15
C GLN A 2 -21.93 21.22 24.02
N GLU A 3 -23.00 21.83 23.49
CA GLU A 3 -23.78 21.24 22.40
C GLU A 3 -22.95 21.06 21.10
N GLN A 4 -22.11 22.03 20.76
CA GLN A 4 -21.21 21.91 19.60
C GLN A 4 -20.19 20.78 19.75
N LYS A 5 -19.71 20.52 20.98
CA LYS A 5 -18.82 19.37 21.25
C LYS A 5 -19.56 18.05 21.06
N ARG A 6 -20.83 17.98 21.49
CA ARG A 6 -21.70 16.82 21.33
C ARG A 6 -21.96 16.49 19.86
N ILE A 7 -22.39 17.48 19.08
CA ILE A 7 -22.64 17.34 17.64
C ILE A 7 -21.38 16.86 16.90
N LYS A 8 -20.21 17.41 17.25
CA LYS A 8 -18.92 16.98 16.70
C LYS A 8 -18.60 15.51 17.01
N TYR A 9 -18.89 15.04 18.22
CA TYR A 9 -18.68 13.65 18.61
C TYR A 9 -19.59 12.70 17.82
N LEU A 10 -20.88 13.03 17.72
CA LEU A 10 -21.86 12.24 16.97
C LEU A 10 -21.48 12.12 15.48
N LYS A 11 -21.06 13.22 14.86
CA LYS A 11 -20.63 13.22 13.45
C LYS A 11 -19.41 12.32 13.23
N ARG A 12 -18.47 12.30 14.17
CA ARG A 12 -17.31 11.40 14.09
C ARG A 12 -17.77 9.95 14.18
N GLN A 13 -18.57 9.60 15.18
CA GLN A 13 -19.10 8.25 15.36
C GLN A 13 -19.79 7.74 14.09
N MET A 14 -20.71 8.52 13.52
CA MET A 14 -21.39 8.16 12.27
C MET A 14 -20.43 7.84 11.11
N MET A 15 -19.33 8.60 10.98
CA MET A 15 -18.34 8.38 9.93
C MET A 15 -17.46 7.15 10.18
N VAL A 16 -17.08 6.87 11.43
CA VAL A 16 -16.15 5.76 11.72
C VAL A 16 -16.87 4.41 11.81
N GLU A 17 -18.10 4.37 12.32
CA GLU A 17 -18.88 3.12 12.44
C GLU A 17 -19.06 2.42 11.10
N HIS A 18 -19.35 3.19 10.05
CA HIS A 18 -19.48 2.63 8.70
C HIS A 18 -18.17 2.00 8.21
N GLN A 19 -17.03 2.67 8.44
CA GLN A 19 -15.72 2.19 8.02
C GLN A 19 -15.33 0.89 8.74
N PHE A 20 -15.53 0.86 10.06
CA PHE A 20 -15.31 -0.36 10.85
C PHE A 20 -16.26 -1.49 10.47
N GLY A 21 -17.51 -1.17 10.12
CA GLY A 21 -18.48 -2.15 9.61
C GLY A 21 -17.99 -2.81 8.32
N THR A 22 -17.50 -2.04 7.36
CA THR A 22 -16.93 -2.57 6.11
C THR A 22 -15.71 -3.44 6.37
N ILE A 23 -14.78 -3.00 7.21
CA ILE A 23 -13.55 -3.75 7.50
C ILE A 23 -13.88 -5.09 8.16
N LYS A 24 -14.73 -5.09 9.18
CA LYS A 24 -15.04 -6.32 9.93
C LYS A 24 -15.87 -7.30 9.12
N ARG A 25 -16.87 -6.84 8.35
CA ARG A 25 -17.81 -7.71 7.63
C ARG A 25 -17.38 -7.99 6.18
N THR A 26 -17.12 -6.94 5.39
CA THR A 26 -16.83 -7.09 3.96
C THR A 26 -15.41 -7.59 3.70
N MET A 27 -14.44 -7.16 4.51
CA MET A 27 -13.05 -7.63 4.39
C MET A 27 -12.75 -8.85 5.28
N ASN A 28 -13.76 -9.40 5.97
CA ASN A 28 -13.64 -10.55 6.86
C ASN A 28 -12.56 -10.39 7.95
N ALA A 29 -12.21 -9.15 8.32
CA ALA A 29 -11.24 -8.85 9.39
C ALA A 29 -11.90 -8.78 10.77
N GLY A 30 -12.88 -9.66 11.01
CA GLY A 30 -13.60 -9.76 12.29
C GLY A 30 -12.84 -10.54 13.36
N TYR A 31 -11.86 -11.33 12.95
CA TYR A 31 -11.01 -12.16 13.81
C TYR A 31 -9.55 -12.06 13.34
N PHE A 32 -8.63 -12.30 14.27
CA PHE A 32 -7.20 -12.30 13.98
C PHE A 32 -6.72 -13.72 13.70
N LEU A 33 -5.84 -13.85 12.70
CA LEU A 33 -5.20 -15.11 12.37
C LEU A 33 -3.94 -15.34 13.20
N THR A 34 -3.27 -14.25 13.58
CA THR A 34 -2.03 -14.31 14.36
C THR A 34 -2.28 -14.29 15.86
N ARG A 35 -1.27 -14.72 16.64
CA ARG A 35 -1.27 -14.65 18.11
C ARG A 35 -0.10 -13.78 18.59
N GLY A 36 -0.31 -13.10 19.72
CA GLY A 36 0.65 -12.15 20.29
C GLY A 36 0.39 -10.69 19.87
N ILE A 37 0.71 -9.74 20.76
CA ILE A 37 0.36 -8.32 20.59
C ILE A 37 1.07 -7.71 19.38
N GLU A 38 2.34 -8.02 19.17
CA GLU A 38 3.12 -7.49 18.04
C GLU A 38 2.55 -7.95 16.70
N SER A 39 2.30 -9.26 16.56
CA SER A 39 1.73 -9.85 15.35
C SER A 39 0.32 -9.33 15.04
N VAL A 40 -0.55 -9.25 16.05
CA VAL A 40 -1.92 -8.72 15.91
C VAL A 40 -1.92 -7.24 15.53
N THR A 41 -0.96 -6.48 16.06
CA THR A 41 -0.78 -5.06 15.72
C THR A 41 -0.36 -4.91 14.25
N ALA A 42 0.58 -5.74 13.77
CA ALA A 42 0.98 -5.76 12.37
C ALA A 42 -0.19 -6.17 11.45
N GLU A 43 -0.96 -7.19 11.82
CA GLU A 43 -2.15 -7.63 11.09
C GLU A 43 -3.19 -6.51 10.98
N THR A 44 -3.50 -5.85 12.10
CA THR A 44 -4.43 -4.71 12.14
C THR A 44 -3.94 -3.55 11.29
N ALA A 45 -2.64 -3.21 11.36
CA ALA A 45 -2.04 -2.16 10.56
C ALA A 45 -2.15 -2.45 9.06
N LEU A 46 -1.92 -3.69 8.65
CA LEU A 46 -2.03 -4.11 7.25
C LEU A 46 -3.48 -4.05 6.74
N VAL A 47 -4.45 -4.50 7.55
CA VAL A 47 -5.87 -4.39 7.23
C VAL A 47 -6.27 -2.92 7.03
N MET A 48 -5.88 -2.03 7.94
CA MET A 48 -6.19 -0.59 7.84
C MET A 48 -5.52 0.06 6.62
N LEU A 49 -4.27 -0.32 6.32
CA LEU A 49 -3.56 0.14 5.13
C LEU A 49 -4.29 -0.29 3.85
N SER A 50 -4.66 -1.57 3.75
CA SER A 50 -5.36 -2.11 2.57
C SER A 50 -6.73 -1.46 2.36
N TYR A 51 -7.49 -1.19 3.43
CA TYR A 51 -8.74 -0.44 3.36
C TYR A 51 -8.52 0.99 2.83
N ASN A 52 -7.53 1.69 3.37
CA ASN A 52 -7.19 3.05 2.93
C ASN A 52 -6.77 3.08 1.46
N LEU A 53 -5.94 2.13 1.01
CA LEU A 53 -5.56 2.01 -0.41
C LEU A 53 -6.77 1.75 -1.31
N LYS A 54 -7.65 0.82 -0.94
CA LYS A 54 -8.89 0.54 -1.67
C LYS A 54 -9.75 1.80 -1.78
N ARG A 55 -9.89 2.58 -0.71
CA ARG A 55 -10.63 3.84 -0.71
C ARG A 55 -10.00 4.90 -1.60
N VAL A 56 -8.69 5.09 -1.52
CA VAL A 56 -7.96 6.05 -2.35
C VAL A 56 -8.11 5.71 -3.83
N ILE A 57 -7.97 4.43 -4.19
CA ILE A 57 -8.18 3.97 -5.56
C ILE A 57 -9.61 4.25 -6.03
N ASN A 58 -10.62 4.01 -5.20
CA ASN A 58 -12.02 4.27 -5.56
C ASN A 58 -12.35 5.77 -5.72
N ILE A 59 -11.70 6.65 -4.95
CA ILE A 59 -11.99 8.10 -4.99
C ILE A 59 -11.21 8.79 -6.12
N ILE A 60 -9.92 8.46 -6.26
CA ILE A 60 -8.99 9.19 -7.13
C ILE A 60 -8.73 8.44 -8.45
N GLY A 61 -8.81 7.11 -8.43
CA GLY A 61 -8.42 6.24 -9.55
C GLY A 61 -6.92 5.93 -9.57
N VAL A 62 -6.57 4.80 -10.18
CA VAL A 62 -5.19 4.28 -10.21
C VAL A 62 -4.24 5.21 -10.98
N LYS A 63 -4.67 5.75 -12.12
CA LYS A 63 -3.83 6.62 -12.97
C LYS A 63 -3.43 7.90 -12.25
N GLU A 64 -4.39 8.58 -11.64
CA GLU A 64 -4.15 9.81 -10.89
C GLU A 64 -3.35 9.55 -9.61
N LEU A 65 -3.55 8.40 -8.96
CA LEU A 65 -2.72 8.00 -7.82
C LEU A 65 -1.24 7.87 -8.21
N ILE A 66 -0.94 7.19 -9.32
CA ILE A 66 0.45 7.04 -9.81
C ILE A 66 1.05 8.40 -10.18
N ARG A 67 0.28 9.26 -10.87
CA ARG A 67 0.70 10.61 -11.22
C ARG A 67 1.07 11.43 -9.98
N LYS A 68 0.18 11.49 -8.98
CA LYS A 68 0.44 12.19 -7.72
C LYS A 68 1.63 11.61 -6.96
N MET A 69 1.79 10.28 -6.97
CA MET A 69 2.93 9.65 -6.29
C MET A 69 4.26 9.97 -6.99
N ALA A 70 4.26 10.08 -8.33
CA ALA A 70 5.41 10.54 -9.09
C ALA A 70 5.75 12.02 -8.82
N GLU A 71 4.74 12.88 -8.67
CA GLU A 71 4.89 14.30 -8.31
C GLU A 71 5.40 14.50 -6.87
N LEU A 72 5.05 13.60 -5.94
CA LEU A 72 5.52 13.63 -4.55
C LEU A 72 6.95 13.08 -4.38
N ARG A 73 7.48 12.37 -5.38
CA ARG A 73 8.83 11.77 -5.36
C ARG A 73 9.96 12.75 -5.00
N PRO A 74 10.07 13.96 -5.58
CA PRO A 74 11.14 14.90 -5.23
C PRO A 74 11.03 15.45 -3.80
N VAL A 75 9.84 15.45 -3.19
CA VAL A 75 9.61 15.99 -1.84
C VAL A 75 9.85 14.95 -0.75
N PHE A 76 9.47 13.69 -0.99
CA PHE A 76 9.54 12.63 0.02
C PHE A 76 10.79 11.76 -0.06
N LEU A 77 11.36 11.54 -1.26
CA LEU A 77 12.51 10.66 -1.47
C LEU A 77 13.63 11.38 -2.25
N PRO A 78 14.35 12.33 -1.63
CA PRO A 78 15.46 13.02 -2.29
C PRO A 78 16.60 12.09 -2.73
N LYS A 79 16.60 10.80 -2.33
CA LYS A 79 17.71 9.86 -2.59
C LYS A 79 17.33 8.44 -3.06
N PHE A 80 16.15 8.23 -3.67
CA PHE A 80 15.93 6.98 -4.42
C PHE A 80 16.31 7.16 -5.90
N ASN A 81 17.59 6.95 -6.20
CA ASN A 81 18.07 6.87 -7.58
C ASN A 81 17.62 5.55 -8.21
N LEU A 82 16.39 5.53 -8.75
CA LEU A 82 15.84 4.40 -9.52
C LEU A 82 16.70 4.03 -10.74
N SER A 83 17.62 4.89 -11.19
CA SER A 83 18.53 4.55 -12.29
C SER A 83 19.50 3.44 -11.88
N ILE A 84 19.93 3.38 -10.62
CA ILE A 84 20.84 2.34 -10.11
C ILE A 84 20.16 0.97 -10.15
N ILE A 85 18.90 0.90 -9.68
CA ILE A 85 18.12 -0.35 -9.65
C ILE A 85 17.81 -0.81 -11.08
N ARG A 86 17.38 0.12 -11.95
CA ARG A 86 17.09 -0.19 -13.37
C ARG A 86 18.33 -0.71 -14.10
N ASN A 87 19.49 -0.07 -13.93
CA ASN A 87 20.74 -0.51 -14.54
C ASN A 87 21.20 -1.88 -14.00
N LYS A 88 21.01 -2.13 -12.70
CA LYS A 88 21.38 -3.42 -12.10
C LYS A 88 20.49 -4.57 -12.60
N ILE A 89 19.19 -4.33 -12.80
CA ILE A 89 18.27 -5.32 -13.39
C ILE A 89 18.60 -5.56 -14.88
N ASN A 90 18.80 -4.50 -15.66
CA ASN A 90 19.16 -4.62 -17.08
C ASN A 90 20.49 -5.38 -17.29
N SER A 91 21.49 -5.15 -16.43
CA SER A 91 22.77 -5.88 -16.49
C SER A 91 22.61 -7.38 -16.17
N LYS A 92 21.75 -7.74 -15.21
CA LYS A 92 21.47 -9.14 -14.86
C LYS A 92 20.71 -9.85 -15.98
N ILE A 93 19.74 -9.20 -16.62
CA ILE A 93 19.00 -9.75 -17.76
C ILE A 93 19.95 -9.96 -18.96
N ALA A 94 20.83 -9.00 -19.24
CA ALA A 94 21.83 -9.14 -20.31
C ALA A 94 22.78 -10.32 -20.08
N LEU A 95 23.25 -10.53 -18.85
CA LEU A 95 24.08 -11.69 -18.48
C LEU A 95 23.35 -13.01 -18.67
N ILE A 96 22.05 -13.08 -18.36
CA ILE A 96 21.24 -14.28 -18.57
C ILE A 96 21.11 -14.56 -20.08
N SER A 97 20.82 -13.56 -20.90
CA SER A 97 20.75 -13.75 -22.37
C SER A 97 22.08 -14.22 -22.97
N ILE A 98 23.22 -13.73 -22.47
CA ILE A 98 24.55 -14.18 -22.93
C ILE A 98 24.81 -15.64 -22.55
N ASN A 99 24.49 -16.04 -21.31
CA ASN A 99 24.69 -17.42 -20.85
C ASN A 99 23.76 -18.41 -21.57
N VAL A 100 22.52 -18.01 -21.88
CA VAL A 100 21.60 -18.83 -22.69
C VAL A 100 22.16 -19.03 -24.09
N SER A 101 22.65 -17.97 -24.76
CA SER A 101 23.25 -18.08 -26.09
C SER A 101 24.55 -18.89 -26.12
N LEU A 102 25.41 -18.79 -25.10
CA LEU A 102 26.62 -19.62 -25.01
C LEU A 102 26.29 -21.10 -24.75
N GLY A 103 25.24 -21.40 -23.98
CA GLY A 103 24.81 -22.77 -23.68
C GLY A 103 24.26 -23.53 -24.89
N VAL A 104 23.70 -22.85 -25.89
CA VAL A 104 23.25 -23.47 -27.16
C VAL A 104 24.38 -23.66 -28.18
N ILE A 105 25.52 -22.98 -28.00
CA ILE A 105 26.68 -23.07 -28.89
C ILE A 105 27.67 -24.16 -28.43
N PHE A 106 27.65 -24.51 -27.15
CA PHE A 106 28.56 -25.49 -26.53
C PHE A 106 27.92 -26.88 -26.25
N ALA A 107 26.68 -27.11 -26.69
CA ALA A 107 26.00 -28.42 -26.67
C ALA A 107 25.86 -28.96 -28.09
#